data_AF-A0A957RMC9-F1
#
_entry.id   AF-A0A957RMC9-F1
#
_cell.length_a   1.000
_cell.length_b   1.000
_cell.length_c   1.000
_cell.angle_alpha   90.00
_cell.angle_beta   90.00
_cell.angle_gamma   90.00
#
_symmetry.space_group_name_H-M   'P 1'
#
loop_
_entity.id
_entity.type
_entity.pdbx_description
1 polymer ?
#
loop_
_entity_poly.entity_id
_entity_poly.type
_entity_poly.pdbx_seq_one_letter_code
_entity_poly.pdbx_strand_id
1 'polypeptide(L)' 'MLTESTPRPLRLGVAGPVGSGKTTLVERLSRTLSTRYEVAVVTNDIYTHEDAEFLRRRGVLPAARVRGVETGGCP' A
#
# COMPACT_ATOMS: atom_id res chain seq x y z
N MET A 1 -8.20 14.93 -30.92
CA MET A 1 -7.58 14.92 -29.58
C MET A 1 -7.78 13.51 -29.05
N LEU A 2 -6.76 12.65 -29.12
CA LEU A 2 -6.86 11.26 -28.64
C LEU A 2 -6.94 11.31 -27.12
N THR A 3 -8.06 10.88 -26.54
CA THR A 3 -8.13 10.58 -25.11
C THR A 3 -7.30 9.32 -24.88
N GLU A 4 -6.00 9.48 -24.57
CA GLU A 4 -5.21 8.35 -24.08
C GLU A 4 -5.89 7.82 -22.83
N SER A 5 -6.46 6.61 -22.92
CA SER A 5 -6.92 5.90 -21.74
C SER A 5 -5.67 5.49 -20.98
N THR A 6 -5.36 6.20 -19.89
CA THR A 6 -4.27 5.79 -19.01
C THR A 6 -4.54 4.35 -18.58
N PRO A 7 -3.68 3.38 -18.93
CA PRO A 7 -3.94 1.98 -18.61
C PRO A 7 -4.10 1.85 -17.10
N ARG A 8 -5.16 1.16 -16.67
CA ARG A 8 -5.44 0.98 -15.24
C ARG A 8 -4.23 0.33 -14.57
N PRO A 9 -3.72 0.86 -13.44
CA PRO A 9 -2.59 0.27 -12.76
C PRO A 9 -2.93 -1.14 -12.28
N LEU A 10 -1.93 -2.03 -12.29
CA LEU A 10 -2.04 -3.35 -11.68
C LEU A 10 -2.36 -3.19 -10.19
N ARG A 11 -3.35 -3.94 -9.70
CA ARG A 11 -3.75 -3.97 -8.29
C ARG A 11 -3.36 -5.32 -7.70
N LEU A 12 -2.51 -5.31 -6.67
CA LEU A 12 -2.07 -6.51 -5.96
C LEU A 12 -2.61 -6.47 -4.53
N GLY A 13 -3.49 -7.41 -4.19
CA GLY A 13 -3.97 -7.59 -2.83
C GLY A 13 -3.02 -8.48 -2.02
N VAL A 14 -2.65 -8.04 -0.82
CA VAL A 14 -1.85 -8.83 0.13
C VAL A 14 -2.73 -9.15 1.35
N ALA A 15 -3.04 -10.43 1.55
CA ALA A 15 -3.91 -10.90 2.62
C ALA A 15 -3.26 -12.04 3.42
N GLY A 16 -3.74 -12.26 4.64
CA GLY A 16 -3.21 -13.27 5.57
C GLY A 16 -3.52 -12.94 7.04
N PRO A 17 -3.31 -13.90 7.96
CA PRO A 17 -3.59 -13.73 9.38
C PRO A 17 -2.87 -12.54 10.04
N VAL A 18 -3.36 -12.11 11.21
CA VAL A 18 -2.65 -11.12 12.04
C VAL A 18 -1.26 -11.66 12.38
N GLY A 19 -0.24 -10.81 12.28
CA GLY A 19 1.15 -11.20 12.56
C GLY A 19 1.88 -11.97 11.45
N SER A 20 1.25 -12.29 10.31
CA SER A 20 1.90 -13.05 9.21
C SER A 20 2.95 -12.27 8.40
N GLY A 21 3.24 -11.01 8.77
CA GLY A 21 4.26 -10.20 8.11
C GLY A 21 3.82 -9.48 6.83
N LYS A 22 2.52 -9.29 6.59
CA LYS A 22 1.98 -8.59 5.41
C LYS A 22 2.62 -7.22 5.18
N THR A 23 2.66 -6.39 6.21
CA THR A 23 3.21 -5.03 6.16
C THR A 23 4.70 -5.04 5.82
N THR A 24 5.46 -6.00 6.38
CA THR A 24 6.88 -6.22 6.05
C THR A 24 7.07 -6.67 4.60
N LEU A 25 6.20 -7.54 4.07
CA LEU A 25 6.25 -7.93 2.67
C LEU A 25 5.99 -6.73 1.75
N VAL A 26 4.97 -5.93 2.06
CA VAL A 26 4.63 -4.71 1.30
C VAL A 26 5.77 -3.70 1.33
N GLU A 27 6.44 -3.53 2.47
CA GLU A 27 7.63 -2.68 2.62
C GLU A 27 8.75 -3.12 1.66
N ARG A 28 9.11 -4.41 1.67
CA ARG A 28 10.17 -4.96 0.82
C ARG A 28 9.82 -4.91 -0.66
N LEU A 29 8.58 -5.26 -1.03
CA LEU A 29 8.12 -5.17 -2.41
C LEU A 29 8.15 -3.73 -2.92
N SER A 30 7.67 -2.78 -2.12
CA SER A 30 7.68 -1.36 -2.48
C SER A 30 9.10 -0.86 -2.69
N ARG A 31 10.04 -1.25 -1.82
CA ARG A 31 11.46 -0.87 -1.93
C ARG A 31 12.08 -1.37 -3.23
N THR A 32 11.83 -2.62 -3.59
CA THR A 32 12.40 -3.22 -4.81
C THR A 32 11.74 -2.66 -6.06
N LEU A 33 10.41 -2.59 -6.10
CA LEU A 33 9.64 -2.25 -7.29
C LEU A 33 9.65 -0.74 -7.60
N SER A 34 9.75 0.12 -6.59
CA SER A 34 9.80 1.58 -6.79
C SER A 34 11.01 2.05 -7.61
N THR A 35 12.03 1.21 -7.76
CA THR A 35 13.19 1.48 -8.64
C THR A 35 12.86 1.42 -10.13
N ARG A 36 11.77 0.74 -10.50
CA ARG A 36 11.38 0.50 -11.90
C ARG A 36 9.94 0.93 -12.22
N TYR A 37 9.08 1.01 -11.21
CA TYR A 37 7.66 1.25 -11.38
C TYR A 37 7.16 2.35 -10.45
N GLU A 38 6.10 3.02 -10.89
CA GLU A 38 5.32 3.92 -10.05
C GLU A 38 4.47 3.09 -9.08
N VAL A 39 4.90 3.03 -7.82
CA VAL A 39 4.26 2.22 -6.78
C VAL A 39 3.57 3.11 -5.75
N ALA A 40 2.36 2.72 -5.37
CA ALA A 40 1.62 3.26 -4.23
C ALA A 40 1.08 2.11 -3.37
N VAL A 41 0.91 2.37 -2.08
CA VAL A 41 0.39 1.40 -1.10
C VAL A 41 -0.88 1.94 -0.48
N VAL A 42 -1.91 1.09 -0.46
CA VAL A 42 -3.11 1.29 0.33
C VAL A 42 -3.14 0.19 1.41
N THR A 43 -3.13 0.59 2.68
CA THR A 43 -3.30 -0.34 3.80
C THR A 43 -4.74 -0.30 4.27
N ASN A 44 -5.23 -1.47 4.70
CA ASN A 44 -6.55 -1.60 5.29
C ASN A 44 -6.38 -1.99 6.75
N ASP A 45 -6.69 -1.06 7.65
CA ASP A 45 -6.68 -1.25 9.09
C ASP A 45 -8.09 -1.04 9.63
N ILE A 46 -8.47 -1.82 10.65
CA ILE A 46 -9.87 -1.89 11.12
C ILE A 46 -10.22 -0.66 11.96
N TYR A 47 -9.27 -0.18 12.79
CA TYR A 47 -9.49 0.91 13.76
C TYR A 47 -8.31 1.88 13.90
N THR A 48 -7.26 1.72 13.10
CA THR A 48 -6.00 2.44 13.25
C THR A 48 -5.42 2.84 11.90
N HIS A 49 -4.34 3.60 11.91
CA HIS A 49 -3.53 3.89 10.73
C HIS A 49 -2.08 3.41 10.90
N GLU A 50 -1.87 2.44 11.79
CA GLU A 50 -0.55 1.99 12.21
C GLU A 50 0.27 1.42 11.05
N ASP A 51 -0.34 0.62 10.16
CA ASP A 51 0.39 0.07 9.01
C ASP A 51 0.84 1.19 8.05
N ALA A 52 -0.02 2.18 7.80
CA ALA A 52 0.32 3.31 6.94
C ALA A 52 1.40 4.20 7.56
N GLU A 53 1.31 4.47 8.87
CA GLU A 53 2.34 5.22 9.59
C GLU A 53 3.67 4.47 9.63
N PHE A 54 3.64 3.17 9.89
CA PHE A 54 4.82 2.31 9.87
C PHE A 54 5.55 2.43 8.53
N LEU A 55 4.83 2.30 7.42
CA LEU A 55 5.40 2.41 6.07
C LEU A 55 5.95 3.82 5.77
N ARG A 56 5.24 4.88 6.18
CA ARG A 56 5.73 6.26 6.03
C ARG A 56 7.00 6.51 6.83
N ARG A 57 7.07 6.04 8.08
CA ARG A 57 8.26 6.17 8.95
C ARG A 57 9.46 5.42 8.39
N ARG A 58 9.24 4.30 7.70
CA ARG A 58 10.30 3.55 7.01
C ARG A 58 10.85 4.27 5.78
N GLY A 59 10.14 5.28 5.27
CA GLY A 59 10.62 6.14 4.17
C GLY A 59 10.81 5.41 2.84
N VAL A 60 10.11 4.29 2.63
CA VAL A 60 10.28 3.47 1.41
C VAL A 60 9.66 4.11 0.18
N LEU A 61 8.57 4.87 0.38
CA LEU A 61 7.89 5.64 -0.64
C LEU A 61 7.65 7.06 -0.12
N PRO A 62 7.48 8.07 -0.99
CA PRO A 62 6.98 9.38 -0.60
C PRO A 62 5.67 9.25 0.16
N ALA A 63 5.47 10.04 1.22
CA ALA A 63 4.30 9.93 2.08
C ALA A 63 2.95 10.04 1.33
N ALA A 64 2.92 10.83 0.24
CA ALA A 64 1.75 10.98 -0.63
C ALA A 64 1.35 9.68 -1.37
N ARG A 65 2.25 8.69 -1.45
CA ARG A 65 2.00 7.38 -2.09
C ARG A 65 1.60 6.28 -1.09
N VAL A 66 1.43 6.61 0.18
CA VAL A 66 0.99 5.67 1.22
C VAL A 66 -0.31 6.18 1.84
N ARG A 67 -1.40 5.41 1.70
CA ARG A 67 -2.72 5.74 2.26
C ARG A 67 -3.21 4.61 3.16
N GLY A 68 -3.52 4.93 4.40
CA GLY A 68 -4.34 4.07 5.25
C GLY A 68 -5.82 4.33 5.00
N VAL A 69 -6.62 3.26 4.91
CA VAL A 69 -8.09 3.32 4.83
C VAL A 69 -8.64 2.55 6.02
N GLU A 70 -9.58 3.19 6.73
CA GLU A 70 -10.38 2.53 7.76
C GLU A 70 -11.60 1.89 7.10
N THR A 71 -11.75 0.57 7.23
CA THR A 71 -12.95 -0.10 6.70
C THR A 71 -14.07 -0.26 7.72
N GLY A 72 -13.80 0.01 9.00
CA GLY A 72 -14.66 -0.43 10.09
C GLY A 72 -14.63 -1.96 10.24
N GLY A 73 -15.06 -2.44 11.40
CA GLY A 73 -15.29 -3.87 11.59
C GLY A 73 -16.53 -4.33 10.80
N CYS A 74 -16.44 -5.46 10.12
CA CYS A 74 -17.65 -6.21 9.75
C CYS A 74 -18.27 -6.75 11.06
N PRO A 75 -19.59 -6.64 11.29
CA PRO A 75 -20.24 -7.26 12.44
C PRO A 75 -20.09 -8.79 12.43
#